data_AF-A0AAV9CLM0-F1
#
_entry.id   AF-A0AAV9CLM0-F1
#
_cell.length_a   1.000
_cell.length_b   1.000
_cell.length_c   1.000
_cell.angle_alpha   90.00
_cell.angle_beta   90.00
_cell.angle_gamma   90.00
#
_symmetry.space_group_name_H-M   'P 1'
#
loop_
_entity.id
_entity.type
_entity.pdbx_description
1 polymer ?
#
loop_
_entity_poly.entity_id
_entity_poly.type
_entity_poly.pdbx_seq_one_letter_code
_entity_poly.pdbx_strand_id
1 'polypeptide(L)' 'MASSSSSSSSLFGFFFVVIVVIVARFSGAGAEEFKVGDEAGWREPPEKDSSDFYNIWAGKNRFLVGDSIYRLNLKS' A
#
# COMPACT_ATOMS: atom_id res chain seq x y z
N MET A 1 -14.39 35.45 39.27
CA MET A 1 -14.05 35.05 37.89
C MET A 1 -13.17 33.81 37.98
N ALA A 2 -13.73 32.61 37.87
CA ALA A 2 -12.95 31.38 37.81
C ALA A 2 -12.93 30.94 36.33
N SER A 3 -11.79 31.13 35.67
CA SER A 3 -11.61 30.79 34.27
C SER A 3 -11.42 29.28 34.15
N SER A 4 -12.40 28.58 33.60
CA SER A 4 -12.36 27.13 33.37
C SER A 4 -11.43 26.82 32.19
N SER A 5 -10.14 26.61 32.46
CA SER A 5 -9.18 26.11 31.48
C SER A 5 -9.26 24.58 31.42
N SER A 6 -10.24 24.04 30.68
CA SER A 6 -10.43 22.57 30.55
C SER A 6 -10.42 22.07 29.11
N SER A 7 -10.24 22.95 28.12
CA SER A 7 -10.38 22.55 26.70
C SER A 7 -9.13 21.90 26.10
N SER A 8 -7.94 22.19 26.62
CA SER A 8 -6.68 21.74 26.02
C SER A 8 -6.39 20.26 26.27
N SER A 9 -6.72 19.72 27.44
CA SER A 9 -6.46 18.33 27.82
C SER A 9 -7.24 17.31 27.00
N SER A 10 -8.48 17.65 26.60
CA SER A 10 -9.32 16.81 25.76
C SER A 10 -8.76 16.63 24.34
N LEU A 11 -8.16 17.70 23.78
CA LEU A 11 -7.55 17.65 22.45
C LEU A 11 -6.31 16.74 22.43
N PHE A 12 -5.45 16.81 23.44
CA PHE A 12 -4.27 15.94 23.53
C PHE A 12 -4.65 14.45 23.57
N GLY A 13 -5.68 14.10 24.33
CA GLY A 13 -6.19 12.72 24.37
C GLY A 13 -6.71 12.24 23.02
N PHE A 14 -7.45 13.09 22.30
CA PHE A 14 -7.93 12.79 20.96
C PHE A 14 -6.77 12.57 19.97
N PHE A 15 -5.79 13.48 19.92
CA PHE A 15 -4.63 13.33 19.05
C PHE A 15 -3.81 12.09 19.39
N PHE A 16 -3.66 11.77 20.67
CA PHE A 16 -2.96 10.57 21.10
C PHE A 16 -3.65 9.30 20.61
N VAL A 17 -4.98 9.20 20.74
CA VAL A 17 -5.76 8.07 20.24
C VAL A 17 -5.66 7.96 18.71
N VAL A 18 -5.75 9.08 17.99
CA VAL A 18 -5.59 9.11 16.54
C VAL A 18 -4.20 8.62 16.12
N ILE A 19 -3.15 9.08 16.79
CA ILE A 19 -1.77 8.64 16.51
C ILE A 19 -1.61 7.14 16.78
N VAL A 20 -2.13 6.62 17.90
CA VAL A 20 -2.07 5.20 18.23
C VAL A 20 -2.78 4.35 17.17
N VAL A 21 -3.95 4.79 16.68
CA VAL A 21 -4.67 4.10 15.60
C VAL A 21 -3.84 4.11 14.32
N ILE A 22 -3.25 5.24 13.92
CA ILE A 22 -2.42 5.32 12.71
C ILE A 22 -1.22 4.37 12.80
N VAL A 23 -0.51 4.35 13.95
CA VAL A 23 0.65 3.48 14.16
C VAL A 23 0.26 2.01 14.21
N ALA A 24 -0.88 1.65 14.83
CA ALA A 24 -1.37 0.28 14.85
C ALA A 24 -1.76 -0.25 13.46
N ARG A 25 -2.16 0.65 12.54
CA ARG A 25 -2.45 0.32 11.14
C ARG A 25 -1.20 0.31 10.26
N PHE A 26 -0.06 0.77 10.78
CA PHE A 26 1.23 0.66 10.13
C PHE A 26 1.73 -0.79 10.25
N SER A 27 1.11 -1.69 9.47
CA SER A 27 1.64 -3.03 9.25
C SER A 27 3.04 -2.87 8.67
N GLY A 28 4.06 -3.35 9.40
CA GLY A 28 5.44 -3.26 8.96
C GLY A 28 5.59 -3.80 7.55
N ALA A 29 6.37 -3.10 6.72
CA ALA A 29 6.74 -3.54 5.39
C ALA A 29 7.56 -4.84 5.49
N GLY A 30 6.87 -5.98 5.54
CA GLY A 30 7.46 -7.23 5.08
C GLY A 30 7.65 -7.14 3.57
N ALA A 31 8.65 -7.85 3.04
CA ALA A 31 8.81 -7.97 1.59
C ALA A 31 7.47 -8.46 1.00
N GLU A 32 6.87 -7.62 0.15
CA GLU A 32 5.61 -7.95 -0.49
C GLU A 32 5.92 -8.65 -1.82
N GLU A 33 5.29 -9.80 -2.04
CA GLU A 33 5.48 -10.60 -3.25
C GLU A 33 4.46 -10.16 -4.30
N PHE A 34 4.94 -9.50 -5.37
CA PHE A 34 4.08 -9.01 -6.43
C PHE A 34 4.15 -9.92 -7.66
N LYS A 35 3.01 -10.53 -8.00
CA LYS A 35 2.85 -11.28 -9.25
C LYS A 35 2.59 -10.32 -10.40
N VAL A 36 3.44 -10.36 -11.43
CA VAL A 36 3.28 -9.46 -12.57
C VAL A 36 1.97 -9.71 -13.32
N GLY A 37 1.19 -8.65 -13.51
CA GLY A 37 -0.10 -8.72 -14.21
C GLY A 37 -1.21 -9.41 -13.40
N ASP A 38 -1.04 -9.57 -12.09
CA ASP A 38 -2.00 -10.17 -11.16
C ASP A 38 -2.54 -11.53 -11.67
N GLU A 39 -3.83 -11.64 -11.94
CA GLU A 39 -4.47 -12.84 -12.46
C GLU A 39 -4.09 -13.13 -13.91
N ALA A 40 -3.88 -12.10 -14.73
CA ALA A 40 -3.53 -12.23 -16.15
C ALA A 40 -2.10 -12.77 -16.34
N GLY A 41 -1.23 -12.57 -15.36
CA GLY A 41 0.15 -13.05 -15.38
C GLY A 41 1.04 -12.34 -16.40
N TRP A 42 2.24 -12.89 -16.59
CA TRP A 42 3.19 -12.41 -17.59
C TRP A 42 2.90 -13.04 -18.95
N ARG A 43 2.26 -12.28 -19.83
CA ARG A 43 1.87 -12.67 -21.19
C ARG A 43 2.19 -11.58 -22.21
N GLU A 44 2.35 -11.97 -23.46
CA GLU A 44 2.43 -11.02 -24.56
C GLU A 44 1.08 -10.28 -24.67
N PRO A 45 1.07 -8.94 -24.60
CA PRO A 45 -0.16 -8.15 -24.69
C PRO A 45 -0.81 -8.36 -26.08
N PRO A 46 -2.11 -8.69 -26.17
CA PRO A 46 -2.71 -9.19 -27.41
C PRO A 46 -2.88 -8.16 -28.53
N GLU A 47 -2.60 -6.86 -28.33
CA GLU A 47 -2.64 -5.87 -29.43
C GLU A 47 -1.99 -4.52 -29.06
N LYS A 48 -1.78 -3.64 -30.03
CA LYS A 48 -1.07 -2.34 -29.92
C LYS A 48 -1.55 -1.41 -28.79
N ASP A 49 -2.79 -1.56 -28.33
CA ASP A 49 -3.39 -0.77 -27.24
C ASP A 49 -3.16 -1.34 -25.84
N SER A 50 -2.50 -2.51 -25.76
CA SER A 50 -2.16 -3.18 -24.50
C SER A 50 -0.73 -2.90 -24.03
N SER A 51 -0.05 -1.91 -24.64
CA SER A 51 1.24 -1.39 -24.17
C SER A 51 1.18 -0.88 -22.73
N ASP A 52 0.01 -0.45 -22.28
CA ASP A 52 -0.18 0.13 -20.96
C ASP A 52 -0.60 -0.88 -19.90
N PHE A 53 -0.82 -2.15 -20.27
CA PHE A 53 -1.26 -3.17 -19.31
C PHE A 53 -0.31 -3.28 -18.11
N TYR A 54 0.99 -3.42 -18.38
CA TYR A 54 2.00 -3.49 -17.33
C TYR A 54 2.29 -2.14 -16.66
N ASN A 55 2.11 -1.03 -17.39
CA ASN A 55 2.26 0.31 -16.82
C ASN A 55 1.15 0.61 -15.80
N ILE A 56 -0.09 0.24 -16.11
CA ILE A 56 -1.23 0.35 -15.19
C ILE A 56 -1.03 -0.55 -13.98
N TRP A 57 -0.56 -1.78 -14.18
CA TRP A 57 -0.24 -2.68 -13.08
C TRP A 57 0.88 -2.11 -12.19
N ALA A 58 2.00 -1.69 -12.78
CA ALA A 58 3.11 -1.11 -12.04
C ALA A 58 2.73 0.18 -11.31
N GLY A 59 1.86 1.01 -11.91
CA GLY A 59 1.37 2.24 -11.28
C GLY A 59 0.42 2.02 -10.10
N LYS A 60 -0.22 0.85 -10.01
CA LYS A 60 -1.08 0.47 -8.86
C LYS A 60 -0.27 -0.11 -7.70
N ASN A 61 0.89 -0.68 -7.97
CA ASN A 61 1.74 -1.33 -6.97
C ASN A 61 2.79 -0.35 -6.43
N ARG A 62 3.14 -0.49 -5.16
CA ARG A 62 4.21 0.29 -4.52
C ARG A 62 5.35 -0.64 -4.18
N PHE A 63 6.48 -0.47 -4.87
CA PHE A 63 7.67 -1.28 -4.64
C PHE A 63 8.58 -0.60 -3.61
N LEU A 64 8.86 -1.32 -2.54
CA LEU A 64 9.83 -0.96 -1.51
C LEU A 64 11.12 -1.75 -1.71
N VAL A 65 12.22 -1.25 -1.13
CA VAL A 65 13.51 -1.94 -1.17
C VAL A 65 13.38 -3.25 -0.40
N GLY A 66 13.58 -4.37 -1.09
CA GLY A 66 13.42 -5.73 -0.54
C GLY A 66 12.25 -6.51 -1.16
N ASP A 67 11.36 -5.84 -1.89
CA ASP A 67 10.25 -6.51 -2.56
C ASP A 67 10.73 -7.34 -3.74
N SER A 68 9.97 -8.41 -4.02
CA SER A 68 10.27 -9.36 -5.08
C SER A 68 9.15 -9.38 -6.11
N ILE A 69 9.53 -9.21 -7.37
CA ILE A 69 8.62 -9.29 -8.51
C ILE A 69 8.86 -10.63 -9.19
N TYR A 70 7.83 -11.47 -9.31
CA TYR A 70 7.96 -12.79 -9.92
C TYR A 70 6.99 -13.01 -11.08
N ARG A 71 7.50 -13.72 -12.10
CA ARG A 71 6.69 -14.26 -13.18
C ARG A 71 6.31 -15.71 -12.84
N LEU A 72 5.03 -16.05 -12.79
CA LEU A 72 4.63 -17.45 -12.74
C LEU A 72 4.95 -18.08 -14.11
N ASN A 73 5.98 -18.94 -14.18
CA ASN A 73 6.04 -19.94 -15.24
C ASN A 73 5.27 -21.15 -14.72
N LEU A 74 4.05 -21.35 -15.21
CA LEU A 74 3.47 -22.69 -15.20
C LEU A 74 4.33 -23.51 -16.16
N LYS A 75 5.28 -24.26 -15.62
CA LYS A 75 6.01 -25.26 -16.39
C LYS A 75 5.03 -26.41 -16.65
N SER A 76 4.81 -26.72 -17.93
CA SER A 76 4.01 -27.86 -18.40
C SER A 76 4.57 -29.18 -17.90
#